data_AF-A0A5P2G665-F1
#
_entry.id   AF-A0A5P2G665-F1
#
_cell.length_a   1.000
_cell.length_b   1.000
_cell.length_c   1.000
_cell.angle_alpha   90.00
_cell.angle_beta   90.00
_cell.angle_gamma   90.00
#
_symmetry.space_group_name_H-M   'P 1'
#
loop_
_entity.id
_entity.type
_entity.pdbx_description
1 polymer ?
#
loop_
_entity_poly.entity_id
_entity_poly.type
_entity_poly.pdbx_seq_one_letter_code
_entity_poly.pdbx_strand_id
1 'polypeptide(L)'
;MKKIILGIALLGASLIGFHQNANAQRRGASYENGLGLFIDAGNGGTYVGPHLKHYFNESDAGQVNLLFGNNTTIIGVEYSYNQPIDGANGLKWNIGIGPQVEFYSHDHYSQTNFSLRPMAGLEYKVPGAPVALGFDWRPWWTLTHGSNFEAARFGIGFKYAF
;
A
#
# COMPACT_ATOMS: atom_id res chain seq x y z
N MET A 1 -14.56 22.59 -21.63
CA MET A 1 -13.35 21.82 -22.02
C MET A 1 -12.77 20.92 -20.91
N LYS A 2 -12.93 21.24 -19.60
CA LYS A 2 -12.42 20.38 -18.50
C LYS A 2 -13.16 19.04 -18.30
N LYS A 3 -14.40 18.91 -18.79
CA LYS A 3 -15.23 17.69 -18.61
C LYS A 3 -14.99 16.60 -19.67
N ILE A 4 -14.37 16.94 -20.81
CA ILE A 4 -14.09 15.99 -21.89
C ILE A 4 -12.82 15.18 -21.60
N ILE A 5 -11.86 15.76 -20.87
CA ILE A 5 -10.62 15.09 -20.48
C ILE A 5 -10.87 13.96 -19.47
N LEU A 6 -11.90 14.09 -18.61
CA LEU A 6 -12.28 13.04 -17.67
C LEU A 6 -12.83 11.77 -18.36
N GLY A 7 -13.56 11.94 -19.47
CA GLY A 7 -14.16 10.82 -20.21
C GLY A 7 -13.13 9.98 -20.97
N ILE A 8 -12.08 10.62 -21.50
CA ILE A 8 -11.02 9.92 -22.25
C ILE A 8 -10.07 9.16 -21.31
N ALA A 9 -9.83 9.68 -20.09
CA ALA A 9 -9.07 8.96 -19.07
C ALA A 9 -9.78 7.69 -18.56
N LEU A 10 -11.11 7.71 -18.44
CA LEU A 10 -11.92 6.54 -18.05
C LEU A 10 -11.99 5.47 -19.16
N LEU A 11 -12.04 5.87 -20.44
CA LEU A 11 -12.05 4.93 -21.58
C LEU A 11 -10.67 4.29 -21.85
N GLY A 12 -9.58 5.03 -21.60
CA GLY A 12 -8.21 4.49 -21.68
C GLY A 12 -7.92 3.45 -20.60
N ALA A 13 -8.42 3.66 -19.38
CA ALA A 13 -8.26 2.72 -18.27
C ALA A 13 -8.97 1.36 -18.54
N SER A 14 -10.09 1.37 -19.24
CA SER A 14 -10.81 0.13 -19.60
C SER A 14 -10.09 -0.72 -20.65
N LEU A 15 -9.32 -0.15 -21.57
CA LEU A 15 -8.66 -0.90 -22.65
C LEU A 15 -7.33 -1.55 -22.24
N ILE A 16 -6.62 -0.97 -21.26
CA ILE A 16 -5.38 -1.55 -20.71
C ILE A 16 -5.70 -2.72 -19.76
N GLY A 17 -6.90 -2.73 -19.16
CA GLY A 17 -7.33 -3.76 -18.22
C GLY A 17 -7.61 -5.15 -18.82
N PHE A 18 -7.97 -5.26 -20.11
CA PHE A 18 -8.37 -6.56 -20.68
C PHE A 18 -7.21 -7.47 -21.10
N HIS A 19 -6.05 -6.92 -21.49
CA HIS A 19 -4.91 -7.73 -21.93
C HIS A 19 -4.08 -8.32 -20.78
N GLN A 20 -4.19 -7.79 -19.56
CA GLN A 20 -3.41 -8.26 -18.40
C GLN A 20 -4.06 -9.42 -17.63
N ASN A 21 -5.39 -9.62 -17.79
CA ASN A 21 -6.14 -10.65 -17.06
C ASN A 21 -5.60 -12.08 -17.28
N ALA A 22 -5.13 -12.38 -18.49
CA ALA A 22 -4.64 -13.73 -18.82
C ALA A 22 -3.35 -14.11 -18.08
N ASN A 23 -2.53 -13.14 -17.68
CA ASN A 23 -1.28 -13.40 -16.95
C ASN A 23 -1.49 -13.39 -15.43
N ALA A 24 -2.40 -12.55 -14.93
CA ALA A 24 -2.69 -12.42 -13.50
C ALA A 24 -3.21 -13.73 -12.85
N GLN A 25 -4.01 -14.51 -13.59
CA GLN A 25 -4.50 -15.82 -13.12
C GLN A 25 -3.47 -16.94 -13.27
N ARG A 26 -2.53 -16.84 -14.22
CA ARG A 26 -1.50 -17.87 -14.48
C ARG A 26 -0.43 -17.92 -13.39
N ARG A 27 -0.21 -16.84 -12.65
CA ARG A 27 0.82 -16.77 -11.60
C ARG A 27 0.43 -17.49 -10.31
N GLY A 28 -0.78 -18.07 -10.22
CA GLY A 28 -1.20 -18.88 -9.08
C GLY A 28 -1.11 -18.11 -7.76
N ALA A 29 -0.17 -18.52 -6.91
CA ALA A 29 0.11 -17.98 -5.58
C ALA A 29 1.14 -16.84 -5.56
N SER A 30 1.73 -16.48 -6.71
CA SER A 30 2.64 -15.35 -6.84
C SER A 30 2.04 -14.25 -7.72
N TYR A 31 2.64 -13.07 -7.68
CA TYR A 31 2.33 -11.93 -8.54
C TYR A 31 3.53 -10.98 -8.56
N GLU A 32 3.60 -10.08 -9.54
CA GLU A 32 4.69 -9.11 -9.66
C GLU A 32 4.23 -7.72 -9.23
N ASN A 33 3.03 -7.32 -9.68
CA ASN A 33 2.46 -6.00 -9.42
C ASN A 33 1.12 -6.13 -8.69
N GLY A 34 0.92 -5.29 -7.68
CA GLY A 34 -0.33 -5.23 -6.93
C GLY A 34 -0.79 -3.79 -6.78
N LEU A 35 -1.96 -3.46 -7.32
CA LEU A 35 -2.56 -2.13 -7.21
C LEU A 35 -3.88 -2.23 -6.46
N GLY A 36 -4.13 -1.35 -5.51
CA GLY A 36 -5.44 -1.30 -4.87
C GLY A 36 -5.54 -0.29 -3.73
N LEU A 37 -6.31 -0.64 -2.70
CA LEU A 37 -6.65 0.23 -1.58
C LEU A 37 -5.88 -0.18 -0.33
N PHE A 38 -5.35 0.80 0.38
CA PHE A 38 -4.68 0.63 1.66
C PHE A 38 -5.39 1.43 2.75
N ILE A 39 -5.52 0.83 3.93
CA ILE A 39 -6.09 1.41 5.14
C ILE A 39 -5.00 1.35 6.22
N ASP A 40 -4.62 2.50 6.76
CA ASP A 40 -3.75 2.62 7.92
C ASP A 40 -4.61 3.09 9.11
N ALA A 41 -4.84 2.22 10.08
CA ALA A 41 -5.74 2.44 11.20
C ALA A 41 -5.03 2.26 12.54
N GLY A 42 -5.45 3.04 13.54
CA GLY A 42 -4.89 2.99 14.88
C GLY A 42 -5.05 4.32 15.62
N ASN A 43 -4.23 4.51 16.65
CA ASN A 43 -4.21 5.76 17.41
C ASN A 43 -3.82 6.95 16.52
N GLY A 44 -4.53 8.07 16.66
CA GLY A 44 -4.26 9.30 15.89
C GLY A 44 -4.96 9.39 14.54
N GLY A 45 -5.74 8.37 14.13
CA GLY A 45 -6.59 8.46 12.95
C GLY A 45 -6.57 7.25 12.02
N THR A 46 -7.52 7.25 11.10
CA THR A 46 -7.55 6.30 9.97
C THR A 46 -7.24 7.04 8.67
N TYR A 47 -6.30 6.50 7.90
CA TYR A 47 -5.90 7.04 6.60
C TYR A 47 -6.16 6.00 5.52
N VAL A 48 -6.73 6.42 4.40
CA VAL A 48 -7.15 5.51 3.33
C VAL A 48 -6.73 6.07 1.99
N GLY A 49 -6.26 5.22 1.08
CA GLY A 49 -5.97 5.64 -0.27
C GLY A 49 -5.31 4.56 -1.12
N PRO A 50 -4.94 4.89 -2.36
CA PRO A 50 -4.32 3.93 -3.25
C PRO A 50 -2.91 3.52 -2.79
N HIS A 51 -2.54 2.29 -3.11
CA HIS A 51 -1.17 1.82 -3.01
C HIS A 51 -0.80 0.92 -4.19
N LEU A 52 0.49 0.90 -4.52
CA LEU A 52 1.08 0.04 -5.53
C LEU A 52 2.26 -0.70 -4.90
N LYS A 53 2.30 -2.02 -5.06
CA LYS A 53 3.43 -2.88 -4.69
C LYS A 53 4.01 -3.52 -5.94
N HIS A 54 5.35 -3.57 -6.02
CA HIS A 54 6.09 -4.21 -7.09
C HIS A 54 7.18 -5.10 -6.50
N TYR A 55 7.18 -6.37 -6.89
CA TYR A 55 8.24 -7.33 -6.56
C TYR A 55 9.40 -7.19 -7.54
N PHE A 56 10.58 -6.81 -7.04
CA PHE A 56 11.81 -6.73 -7.83
C PHE A 56 12.39 -8.12 -8.11
N ASN A 57 12.11 -9.07 -7.21
CA ASN A 57 12.43 -10.48 -7.32
C ASN A 57 11.43 -11.29 -6.45
N GLU A 58 11.70 -12.57 -6.21
CA GLU A 58 10.77 -13.45 -5.47
C GLU A 58 10.47 -13.00 -4.02
N SER A 59 11.39 -12.24 -3.42
CA SER A 59 11.41 -11.91 -1.99
C SER A 59 11.30 -10.41 -1.72
N ASP A 60 11.95 -9.60 -2.54
CA ASP A 60 12.10 -8.16 -2.36
C ASP A 60 11.02 -7.39 -3.09
N ALA A 61 10.32 -6.51 -2.38
CA ALA A 61 9.29 -5.67 -2.96
C ALA A 61 9.36 -4.23 -2.47
N GLY A 62 9.06 -3.30 -3.37
CA GLY A 62 8.80 -1.90 -3.08
C GLY A 62 7.30 -1.63 -3.06
N GLN A 63 6.86 -0.74 -2.19
CA GLN A 63 5.48 -0.27 -2.11
C GLN A 63 5.44 1.24 -2.03
N VAL A 64 4.51 1.86 -2.75
CA VAL A 64 4.19 3.28 -2.63
C VAL A 64 2.74 3.43 -2.20
N ASN A 65 2.46 4.38 -1.31
CA ASN A 65 1.12 4.70 -0.86
C ASN A 65 0.86 6.21 -0.90
N LEU A 66 -0.39 6.55 -1.20
CA LEU A 66 -0.91 7.91 -1.12
C LEU A 66 -2.18 7.83 -0.29
N LEU A 67 -2.14 8.30 0.95
CA LEU A 67 -3.23 8.12 1.92
C LEU A 67 -3.83 9.45 2.34
N PHE A 68 -5.11 9.44 2.66
CA PHE A 68 -5.88 10.61 3.06
C PHE A 68 -6.71 10.32 4.31
N GLY A 69 -6.79 11.30 5.20
CA GLY A 69 -7.61 11.21 6.42
C GLY A 69 -7.20 12.29 7.42
N ASN A 70 -8.10 12.67 8.31
CA ASN A 70 -7.80 13.60 9.42
C ASN A 70 -7.04 14.87 9.00
N ASN A 71 -7.46 15.52 7.91
CA ASN A 71 -6.81 16.73 7.38
C ASN A 71 -5.35 16.53 6.93
N THR A 72 -4.92 15.29 6.75
CA THR A 72 -3.56 14.91 6.33
C THR A 72 -3.59 14.21 4.98
N THR A 73 -2.64 14.57 4.12
CA THR A 73 -2.22 13.76 2.97
C THR A 73 -0.88 13.12 3.28
N ILE A 74 -0.73 11.82 3.05
CA ILE A 74 0.49 11.07 3.35
C ILE A 74 1.02 10.47 2.05
N ILE A 75 2.31 10.65 1.78
CA ILE A 75 3.03 9.98 0.72
C ILE A 75 4.09 9.09 1.36
N GLY A 76 4.09 7.81 1.03
CA GLY A 76 5.04 6.86 1.58
C GLY A 76 5.66 5.97 0.52
N VAL A 77 6.89 5.55 0.82
CA VAL A 77 7.65 4.57 0.05
C VAL A 77 8.21 3.56 1.03
N GLU A 78 8.00 2.28 0.78
CA GLU A 78 8.32 1.17 1.68
C GLU A 78 9.08 0.08 0.92
N TYR A 79 10.11 -0.47 1.54
CA TYR A 79 10.74 -1.71 1.08
C TYR A 79 10.35 -2.84 2.03
N SER A 80 10.14 -4.03 1.49
CA SER A 80 9.80 -5.22 2.26
C SER A 80 10.53 -6.46 1.73
N TYR A 81 10.97 -7.28 2.66
CA TYR A 81 11.36 -8.66 2.43
C TYR A 81 10.16 -9.57 2.73
N ASN A 82 9.87 -10.50 1.83
CA ASN A 82 8.65 -11.31 1.84
C ASN A 82 9.03 -12.76 1.57
N GLN A 83 8.54 -13.70 2.38
CA GLN A 83 8.80 -15.12 2.17
C GLN A 83 7.52 -15.95 2.32
N PRO A 84 7.40 -17.06 1.58
CA PRO A 84 6.29 -17.99 1.77
C PRO A 84 6.30 -18.57 3.19
N ILE A 85 5.10 -18.94 3.67
CA ILE A 85 4.96 -19.79 4.84
C ILE A 85 4.78 -21.23 4.37
N ASP A 86 5.67 -22.12 4.80
CA ASP A 86 5.62 -23.53 4.45
C ASP A 86 4.28 -24.15 4.83
N GLY A 87 3.69 -24.90 3.89
CA GLY A 87 2.37 -25.51 4.07
C GLY A 87 1.18 -24.56 3.88
N ALA A 88 1.38 -23.26 3.64
CA ALA A 88 0.33 -22.27 3.42
C ALA A 88 0.42 -21.62 2.04
N ASN A 89 -0.10 -22.30 1.02
CA ASN A 89 -0.04 -21.83 -0.37
C ASN A 89 -0.67 -20.43 -0.54
N GLY A 90 0.08 -19.49 -1.11
CA GLY A 90 -0.34 -18.10 -1.32
C GLY A 90 -0.10 -17.17 -0.13
N LEU A 91 0.27 -17.70 1.04
CA LEU A 91 0.55 -16.89 2.23
C LEU A 91 2.04 -16.58 2.33
N LYS A 92 2.38 -15.30 2.48
CA LYS A 92 3.72 -14.83 2.79
C LYS A 92 3.73 -14.08 4.11
N TRP A 93 4.81 -14.22 4.87
CA TRP A 93 5.16 -13.22 5.88
C TRP A 93 5.99 -12.11 5.24
N ASN A 94 5.95 -10.92 5.81
CA ASN A 94 6.73 -9.79 5.36
C ASN A 94 7.26 -8.96 6.52
N ILE A 95 8.44 -8.37 6.32
CA ILE A 95 9.03 -7.37 7.21
C ILE A 95 9.63 -6.27 6.34
N GLY A 96 9.50 -5.02 6.76
CA GLY A 96 9.88 -3.90 5.93
C GLY A 96 10.05 -2.61 6.70
N ILE A 97 10.51 -1.60 5.97
CA ILE A 97 10.65 -0.23 6.48
C ILE A 97 10.56 0.78 5.34
N GLY A 98 10.06 1.97 5.64
CA GLY A 98 9.93 3.02 4.64
C GLY A 98 9.79 4.43 5.21
N PRO A 99 10.32 5.47 4.54
CA PRO A 99 10.00 6.85 4.87
C PRO A 99 8.57 7.22 4.44
N GLN A 100 7.97 8.15 5.18
CA GLN A 100 6.73 8.83 4.83
C GLN A 100 6.82 10.33 5.06
N VAL A 101 6.10 11.09 4.24
CA VAL A 101 5.90 12.53 4.39
C VAL A 101 4.41 12.79 4.56
N GLU A 102 4.09 13.56 5.59
CA GLU A 102 2.73 13.92 5.96
C GLU A 102 2.53 15.41 5.73
N PHE A 103 1.44 15.80 5.09
CA PHE A 103 1.03 17.18 4.90
C PHE A 103 -0.28 17.39 5.63
N TYR A 104 -0.21 17.91 6.86
CA TYR A 104 -1.38 18.29 7.64
C TYR A 104 -1.77 19.74 7.34
N SER A 105 -3.06 19.99 7.13
CA SER A 105 -3.59 21.34 6.97
C SER A 105 -5.02 21.44 7.50
N HIS A 106 -5.21 22.28 8.51
CA HIS A 106 -6.52 22.59 9.08
C HIS A 106 -6.60 24.07 9.45
N ASP A 107 -7.63 24.75 8.96
CA ASP A 107 -7.83 26.19 9.08
C ASP A 107 -6.60 27.02 8.67
N HIS A 108 -5.97 27.72 9.62
CA HIS A 108 -4.80 28.57 9.41
C HIS A 108 -3.48 27.90 9.82
N TYR A 109 -3.51 26.61 10.11
CA TYR A 109 -2.34 25.85 10.55
C TYR A 109 -2.00 24.74 9.55
N SER A 110 -0.73 24.67 9.18
CA SER A 110 -0.18 23.63 8.32
C SER A 110 1.13 23.12 8.88
N GLN A 111 1.35 21.81 8.83
CA GLN A 111 2.60 21.19 9.25
C GLN A 111 2.98 20.06 8.29
N THR A 112 4.28 19.95 8.01
CA THR A 112 4.84 18.82 7.26
C THR A 112 5.64 17.94 8.22
N ASN A 113 5.30 16.65 8.35
CA ASN A 113 6.09 15.73 9.16
C ASN A 113 6.84 14.72 8.30
N PHE A 114 8.00 14.31 8.78
CA PHE A 114 8.73 13.17 8.23
C PHE A 114 8.72 12.04 9.25
N SER A 115 8.42 10.84 8.75
CA SER A 115 8.25 9.66 9.57
C SER A 115 8.97 8.47 8.97
N LEU A 116 9.41 7.56 9.83
CA LEU A 116 9.92 6.25 9.47
C LEU A 116 8.88 5.20 9.88
N ARG A 117 8.61 4.24 8.98
CA ARG A 117 7.56 3.24 9.16
C ARG A 117 8.12 1.84 9.05
N PRO A 118 8.58 1.24 10.16
CA PRO A 118 8.76 -0.21 10.23
C PRO A 118 7.42 -0.91 10.00
N MET A 119 7.45 -2.10 9.42
CA MET A 119 6.28 -2.95 9.28
C MET A 119 6.64 -4.43 9.39
N ALA A 120 5.72 -5.22 9.94
CA ALA A 120 5.78 -6.67 9.93
C ALA A 120 4.36 -7.26 9.82
N GLY A 121 4.16 -8.21 8.92
CA GLY A 121 2.81 -8.67 8.62
C GLY A 121 2.73 -9.93 7.78
N LEU A 122 1.52 -10.18 7.30
CA LEU A 122 1.16 -11.29 6.44
C LEU A 122 0.49 -10.75 5.17
N GLU A 123 0.72 -11.44 4.06
CA GLU A 123 0.05 -11.17 2.80
C GLU A 123 -0.40 -12.48 2.16
N TYR A 124 -1.67 -12.54 1.78
CA TYR A 124 -2.30 -13.69 1.14
C TYR A 124 -2.68 -13.36 -0.30
N LYS A 125 -2.05 -14.01 -1.26
CA LYS A 125 -2.44 -14.02 -2.67
C LYS A 125 -3.37 -15.21 -2.91
N VAL A 126 -4.62 -14.94 -3.28
CA VAL A 126 -5.62 -15.99 -3.56
C VAL A 126 -5.19 -16.80 -4.78
N PRO A 127 -4.96 -18.12 -4.66
CA PRO A 127 -4.63 -18.96 -5.81
C PRO A 127 -5.75 -18.96 -6.84
N GLY A 128 -5.42 -18.70 -8.11
CA GLY A 128 -6.40 -18.70 -9.21
C GLY A 128 -7.27 -17.45 -9.34
N ALA A 129 -7.21 -16.51 -8.39
CA ALA A 129 -7.89 -15.21 -8.47
C ALA A 129 -6.86 -14.06 -8.43
N PRO A 130 -7.05 -12.97 -9.20
CA PRO A 130 -6.10 -11.85 -9.24
C PRO A 130 -6.27 -10.91 -8.04
N VAL A 131 -6.39 -11.45 -6.83
CA VAL A 131 -6.65 -10.71 -5.58
C VAL A 131 -5.62 -11.06 -4.52
N ALA A 132 -5.06 -10.05 -3.88
CA ALA A 132 -4.20 -10.21 -2.70
C ALA A 132 -4.68 -9.35 -1.53
N LEU A 133 -4.55 -9.89 -0.32
CA LEU A 133 -4.94 -9.27 0.93
C LEU A 133 -3.72 -9.16 1.84
N GLY A 134 -3.48 -8.01 2.45
CA GLY A 134 -2.38 -7.80 3.38
C GLY A 134 -2.87 -7.30 4.73
N PHE A 135 -2.21 -7.73 5.79
CA PHE A 135 -2.36 -7.20 7.13
C PHE A 135 -0.99 -7.06 7.79
N ASP A 136 -0.66 -5.88 8.30
CA ASP A 136 0.63 -5.63 8.92
C ASP A 136 0.52 -4.75 10.17
N TRP A 137 1.36 -5.04 11.16
CA TRP A 137 1.67 -4.11 12.24
C TRP A 137 2.68 -3.10 11.69
N ARG A 138 2.38 -1.80 11.81
CA ARG A 138 3.15 -0.72 11.19
C ARG A 138 3.24 0.51 12.10
N PRO A 139 4.08 0.48 13.13
CA PRO A 139 4.23 1.62 14.04
C PRO A 139 4.59 2.91 13.29
N TRP A 140 4.24 4.03 13.88
CA TRP A 140 4.49 5.36 13.33
C TRP A 140 5.58 6.05 14.12
N TRP A 141 6.74 6.20 13.50
CA TRP A 141 7.84 6.93 14.11
C TRP A 141 8.02 8.29 13.44
N THR A 142 7.43 9.32 14.03
CA THR A 142 7.63 10.71 13.60
C THR A 142 8.98 11.22 14.06
N LEU A 143 9.76 11.81 13.16
CA LEU A 143 11.13 12.29 13.41
C LEU A 143 11.22 13.81 13.56
N THR A 144 10.18 14.53 13.15
CA THR A 144 10.12 16.00 13.14
C THR A 144 9.22 16.56 14.23
N HIS A 145 9.48 17.79 14.66
CA HIS A 145 8.65 18.51 15.65
C HIS A 145 8.55 17.81 17.01
N GLY A 146 9.59 17.04 17.36
CA GLY A 146 9.62 16.14 18.52
C GLY A 146 9.43 14.69 18.10
N SER A 147 10.41 13.84 18.42
CA SER A 147 10.33 12.42 18.06
C SER A 147 9.21 11.73 18.85
N ASN A 148 8.31 11.06 18.14
CA ASN A 148 7.23 10.29 18.75
C ASN A 148 7.11 8.91 18.08
N PHE A 149 6.92 7.88 18.89
CA PHE A 149 6.74 6.50 18.42
C PHE A 149 5.38 5.98 18.85
N GLU A 150 4.45 5.92 17.90
CA GLU A 150 3.10 5.37 18.12
C GLU A 150 3.08 3.92 17.62
N ALA A 151 3.06 2.98 18.57
CA ALA A 151 3.13 1.55 18.28
C ALA A 151 1.79 0.96 17.81
N ALA A 152 0.65 1.54 18.22
CA ALA A 152 -0.68 0.99 18.01
C ALA A 152 -1.25 1.38 16.64
N ARG A 153 -0.56 0.95 15.57
CA ARG A 153 -0.99 1.18 14.19
C ARG A 153 -0.84 -0.06 13.31
N PHE A 154 -1.80 -0.22 12.41
CA PHE A 154 -1.98 -1.42 11.59
C PHE A 154 -2.40 -1.06 10.17
N GLY A 155 -1.89 -1.82 9.21
CA GLY A 155 -2.16 -1.73 7.79
C GLY A 155 -3.09 -2.84 7.34
N ILE A 156 -4.05 -2.50 6.48
CA ILE A 156 -4.89 -3.46 5.76
C ILE A 156 -4.84 -3.09 4.27
N GLY A 157 -4.39 -4.03 3.44
CA GLY A 157 -4.26 -3.83 1.99
C GLY A 157 -5.13 -4.77 1.18
N PHE A 158 -5.82 -4.23 0.17
CA PHE A 158 -6.58 -4.99 -0.81
C PHE A 158 -6.06 -4.66 -2.20
N LYS A 159 -5.56 -5.67 -2.93
CA LYS A 159 -4.87 -5.48 -4.21
C LYS A 159 -5.45 -6.33 -5.31
N TYR A 160 -5.59 -5.74 -6.49
CA TYR A 160 -5.60 -6.47 -7.74
C TYR A 160 -4.15 -6.84 -8.10
N ALA A 161 -3.89 -8.13 -8.24
CA ALA A 161 -2.55 -8.71 -8.37
C ALA A 161 -2.34 -9.30 -9.77
N PHE A 162 -1.30 -8.84 -10.48
CA PHE A 162 -1.02 -9.18 -11.87
C PHE A 162 0.47 -9.42 -12.17
#